data_AF-A0A7S1E6V9-F1
#
_entry.id   AF-A0A7S1E6V9-F1
#
_cell.length_a   1.000
_cell.length_b   1.000
_cell.length_c   1.000
_cell.angle_alpha   90.00
_cell.angle_beta   90.00
_cell.angle_gamma   90.00
#
_symmetry.space_group_name_H-M   'P 1'
#
loop_
_entity.id
_entity.type
_entity.pdbx_description
1 polymer ?
#
loop_
_entity_poly.entity_id
_entity_poly.type
_entity_poly.pdbx_seq_one_letter_code
_entity_poly.pdbx_strand_id
1 'polypeptide(L)'
;QGTGRGTGPDSGGAKVAETFTVAVTENRHREVGLAFLSMSSPTITLSQFKDTARYSCLTTYLESYAASEIILPDTLENGGLHTLLLKSKHDFVTFIKRSHFSDNKGR
;
A
#
# COMPACT_ATOMS: atom_id res chain seq x y z
N GLN A 1 25.59 -26.13 -48.01
CA GLN A 1 26.38 -25.20 -47.19
C GLN A 1 25.44 -24.11 -46.67
N GLY A 2 25.60 -23.72 -45.39
CA GLY A 2 24.82 -22.68 -44.69
C GLY A 2 23.88 -23.24 -43.60
N THR A 3 24.34 -23.82 -42.48
CA THR A 3 24.72 -23.22 -41.17
C THR A 3 23.70 -22.23 -40.58
N GLY A 4 22.90 -22.66 -39.59
CA GLY A 4 22.96 -22.18 -38.19
C GLY A 4 21.94 -21.05 -37.94
N ARG A 5 21.25 -20.87 -36.81
CA ARG A 5 21.44 -21.24 -35.40
C ARG A 5 20.06 -21.17 -34.73
N GLY A 6 19.81 -22.06 -33.76
CA GLY A 6 18.66 -21.92 -32.86
C GLY A 6 18.82 -20.75 -31.89
N THR A 7 17.70 -20.13 -31.53
CA THR A 7 17.55 -19.33 -30.32
C THR A 7 16.30 -19.86 -29.62
N GLY A 8 16.50 -20.34 -28.40
CA GLY A 8 15.52 -21.08 -27.59
C GLY A 8 14.27 -20.27 -27.23
N PRO A 9 13.32 -20.90 -26.52
CA PRO A 9 12.13 -20.20 -26.05
C PRO A 9 12.57 -19.08 -25.12
N ASP A 10 12.18 -17.85 -25.48
CA ASP A 10 12.22 -16.70 -24.60
C ASP A 10 11.55 -17.11 -23.30
N SER A 11 12.37 -17.35 -22.27
CA SER A 11 11.88 -17.52 -20.92
C SER A 11 11.49 -16.13 -20.46
N GLY A 12 10.32 -15.66 -20.91
CA GLY A 12 9.66 -14.49 -20.39
C GLY A 12 9.43 -14.71 -18.91
N GLY A 13 10.43 -14.35 -18.10
CA GLY A 13 10.34 -14.40 -16.65
C GLY A 13 9.09 -13.63 -16.27
N ALA A 14 8.13 -14.30 -15.65
CA ALA A 14 6.95 -13.66 -15.14
C ALA A 14 7.43 -12.49 -14.26
N LYS A 15 7.11 -11.25 -14.66
CA LYS A 15 7.31 -10.11 -13.75
C LYS A 15 6.51 -10.44 -12.50
N VAL A 16 7.20 -10.68 -11.40
CA VAL A 16 6.55 -10.79 -10.09
C VAL A 16 5.78 -9.50 -9.90
N ALA A 17 4.47 -9.61 -9.69
CA ALA A 17 3.64 -8.44 -9.41
C ALA A 17 4.21 -7.76 -8.17
N GLU A 18 4.54 -6.48 -8.29
CA GLU A 18 5.03 -5.70 -7.17
C GLU A 18 3.90 -5.52 -6.15
N THR A 19 4.15 -5.91 -4.90
CA THR A 19 3.22 -5.74 -3.78
C THR A 19 3.79 -4.73 -2.79
N PHE A 20 2.88 -4.09 -2.07
CA PHE A 20 3.24 -3.01 -1.15
C PHE A 20 2.64 -3.25 0.23
N THR A 21 3.45 -2.99 1.26
CA THR A 21 2.94 -2.74 2.61
C THR A 21 2.65 -1.26 2.73
N VAL A 22 1.44 -0.92 3.20
CA VAL A 22 0.95 0.45 3.19
C VAL A 22 0.60 0.89 4.61
N ALA A 23 1.29 1.93 5.11
CA ALA A 23 0.91 2.58 6.35
C ALA A 23 -0.07 3.73 6.05
N VAL A 24 -1.19 3.77 6.76
CA VAL A 24 -2.26 4.76 6.55
C VAL A 24 -2.54 5.52 7.84
N THR A 25 -2.67 6.84 7.72
CA THR A 25 -3.15 7.71 8.80
C THR A 25 -4.27 8.60 8.29
N GLU A 26 -5.13 9.05 9.20
CA GLU A 26 -6.17 10.04 8.91
C GLU A 26 -6.23 11.07 10.04
N ASN A 27 -6.43 12.34 9.69
CA ASN A 27 -6.74 13.40 10.65
C ASN A 27 -8.24 13.75 10.68
N ARG A 28 -8.63 14.60 11.64
CA ARG A 28 -10.03 15.02 11.83
C ARG A 28 -10.63 15.79 10.63
N HIS A 29 -9.79 16.23 9.69
CA HIS A 29 -10.18 16.99 8.50
C HIS A 29 -10.30 16.12 7.24
N ARG A 30 -10.31 14.79 7.39
CA ARG A 30 -10.34 13.80 6.28
C ARG A 30 -9.12 13.88 5.38
N GLU A 31 -8.00 14.33 5.94
CA GLU A 31 -6.72 14.25 5.26
C GLU A 31 -6.09 12.90 5.58
N VAL A 32 -5.75 12.17 4.52
CA VAL A 32 -5.18 10.85 4.56
C VAL A 32 -3.71 10.94 4.19
N GLY A 33 -2.85 10.39 5.04
CA GLY A 33 -1.43 10.22 4.77
C GLY A 33 -1.11 8.75 4.49
N LEU A 34 -0.35 8.50 3.43
CA LEU A 34 0.08 7.17 2.99
C LEU A 34 1.60 7.09 2.90
N ALA A 35 2.13 5.94 3.36
CA ALA A 35 3.48 5.50 3.06
C ALA A 35 3.42 4.10 2.46
N PHE A 36 3.90 3.94 1.23
CA PHE A 36 4.00 2.67 0.53
C PHE A 36 5.45 2.19 0.58
N LEU A 37 5.64 0.95 1.02
CA LEU A 37 6.93 0.26 0.95
C LEU A 37 6.81 -0.86 -0.07
N SER A 38 7.63 -0.82 -1.13
CA SER A 38 7.73 -1.92 -2.08
C SER A 38 8.39 -3.12 -1.42
N MET A 39 7.83 -4.31 -1.62
CA MET A 39 8.41 -5.56 -1.12
C MET A 39 9.45 -6.15 -2.07
N SER A 40 9.51 -5.66 -3.32
CA SER A 40 10.47 -6.09 -4.33
C SER A 40 11.60 -5.09 -4.58
N SER A 41 11.46 -3.84 -4.13
CA SER A 41 12.47 -2.80 -4.28
C SER A 41 12.62 -1.98 -3.00
N PRO A 42 13.80 -1.41 -2.70
CA PRO A 42 14.00 -0.58 -1.52
C PRO A 42 13.44 0.84 -1.74
N THR A 43 12.18 0.95 -2.18
CA THR A 43 11.52 2.22 -2.48
C THR A 43 10.41 2.49 -1.49
N ILE A 44 10.37 3.74 -1.02
CA ILE A 44 9.29 4.27 -0.20
C ILE A 44 8.66 5.44 -0.94
N THR A 45 7.34 5.38 -1.09
CA THR A 45 6.56 6.45 -1.70
C THR A 45 5.63 7.04 -0.64
N LEU A 46 5.64 8.36 -0.51
CA LEU A 46 4.76 9.09 0.40
C LEU A 46 3.69 9.83 -0.40
N SER A 47 2.45 9.82 0.08
CA SER A 47 1.35 10.59 -0.51
C SER A 47 0.44 11.15 0.58
N GLN A 48 -0.10 12.34 0.35
CA GLN A 48 -1.03 13.00 1.24
C GLN A 48 -2.11 13.67 0.43
N PHE A 49 -3.37 13.42 0.78
CA PHE A 49 -4.50 13.99 0.07
C PHE A 49 -5.71 14.12 0.99
N LYS A 50 -6.62 15.01 0.61
CA LYS A 50 -7.93 15.09 1.24
C LYS A 50 -8.88 14.10 0.58
N ASP A 51 -9.54 13.28 1.38
CA ASP A 51 -10.54 12.33 0.90
C ASP A 51 -11.96 12.73 1.33
N THR A 52 -12.93 11.96 0.85
CA THR A 52 -14.33 12.06 1.20
C THR A 52 -14.68 11.08 2.32
N ALA A 53 -15.89 11.17 2.87
CA ALA A 53 -16.40 10.20 3.84
C ALA A 53 -16.49 8.75 3.31
N ARG A 54 -16.35 8.56 1.99
CA ARG A 54 -16.34 7.24 1.33
C ARG A 54 -14.94 6.70 1.06
N TYR A 55 -13.89 7.47 1.34
CA TYR A 55 -12.48 7.08 1.12
C TYR A 55 -12.19 6.57 -0.30
N SER A 56 -12.81 7.21 -1.29
CA SER A 56 -12.71 6.76 -2.69
C SER A 56 -11.27 6.88 -3.20
N CYS A 57 -10.56 7.95 -2.84
CA CYS A 57 -9.20 8.16 -3.30
C CYS A 57 -8.26 7.13 -2.67
N LEU A 58 -8.37 6.92 -1.35
CA LEU A 58 -7.63 5.90 -0.63
C LEU A 58 -7.82 4.51 -1.24
N THR A 59 -9.07 4.13 -1.54
CA THR A 59 -9.36 2.80 -2.10
C THR A 59 -8.69 2.63 -3.47
N THR A 60 -8.76 3.64 -4.33
CA THR A 60 -8.06 3.64 -5.62
C THR A 60 -6.55 3.51 -5.46
N TYR A 61 -5.95 4.18 -4.47
CA TYR A 61 -4.52 4.04 -4.18
C TYR A 61 -4.17 2.62 -3.73
N LEU A 62 -4.92 2.03 -2.79
CA LEU A 62 -4.67 0.68 -2.29
C LEU A 62 -4.79 -0.39 -3.40
N GLU A 63 -5.75 -0.23 -4.30
CA GLU A 63 -5.92 -1.10 -5.47
C GLU A 63 -4.79 -0.93 -6.49
N SER A 64 -4.42 0.33 -6.80
CA SER A 64 -3.39 0.64 -7.80
C SER A 64 -2.01 0.16 -7.39
N TYR A 65 -1.72 0.18 -6.09
CA TYR A 65 -0.47 -0.30 -5.50
C TYR A 65 -0.58 -1.74 -4.98
N ALA A 66 -1.61 -2.50 -5.34
CA ALA A 66 -1.77 -3.90 -4.92
C ALA A 66 -1.39 -4.14 -3.43
N ALA A 67 -1.96 -3.33 -2.54
CA ALA A 67 -1.61 -3.33 -1.12
C ALA A 67 -1.85 -4.72 -0.51
N SER A 68 -0.77 -5.38 -0.07
CA SER A 68 -0.82 -6.74 0.49
C SER A 68 -0.96 -6.75 2.02
N GLU A 69 -0.57 -5.66 2.68
CA GLU A 69 -0.76 -5.46 4.11
C GLU A 69 -1.04 -3.98 4.37
N ILE A 70 -2.01 -3.68 5.23
CA ILE A 70 -2.34 -2.32 5.65
C ILE A 70 -2.02 -2.15 7.13
N ILE A 71 -1.22 -1.13 7.44
CA ILE A 71 -0.85 -0.79 8.81
C ILE A 71 -1.60 0.47 9.23
N LEU A 72 -2.34 0.39 10.34
CA LEU A 72 -3.05 1.51 10.94
C LEU A 72 -2.53 1.83 12.35
N PRO A 73 -2.61 3.08 12.81
CA PRO A 73 -2.48 3.38 14.23
C PRO A 73 -3.68 2.78 15.00
N ASP A 74 -3.40 2.24 16.18
CA ASP A 74 -4.40 1.73 17.14
C ASP A 74 -5.53 2.73 17.43
N THR A 75 -5.26 4.03 17.38
CA THR A 75 -6.30 5.07 17.52
C THR A 75 -7.37 5.07 16.42
N LEU A 76 -7.15 4.41 15.29
CA LEU A 76 -8.13 4.27 14.20
C LEU A 76 -8.88 2.93 14.25
N GLU A 77 -8.59 2.08 15.24
CA GLU A 77 -9.32 0.85 15.48
C GLU A 77 -10.81 1.18 15.72
N ASN A 78 -11.69 0.37 15.12
CA ASN A 78 -13.15 0.57 15.11
C ASN A 78 -13.64 1.90 14.50
N GLY A 79 -12.76 2.67 13.86
CA GLY A 79 -13.11 3.88 13.14
C GLY A 79 -13.80 3.64 11.81
N GLY A 80 -14.24 4.74 11.17
CA GLY A 80 -14.86 4.68 9.84
C GLY A 80 -13.92 4.11 8.77
N LEU A 81 -12.62 4.42 8.86
CA LEU A 81 -11.59 3.86 7.98
C LEU A 81 -11.47 2.34 8.17
N HIS A 82 -11.32 1.87 9.41
CA HIS A 82 -11.27 0.44 9.71
C HIS A 82 -12.51 -0.30 9.18
N THR A 83 -13.70 0.26 9.43
CA THR A 83 -14.97 -0.32 8.96
C THR A 83 -15.04 -0.42 7.44
N LEU A 84 -14.49 0.56 6.71
CA LEU A 84 -14.40 0.52 5.26
C LEU A 84 -13.46 -0.62 4.80
N LEU A 85 -12.27 -0.71 5.38
CA LEU A 85 -11.27 -1.70 4.99
C LEU A 85 -11.78 -3.13 5.19
N LEU A 86 -12.44 -3.41 6.32
CA LEU A 86 -13.09 -4.69 6.60
C LEU A 86 -14.19 -5.07 5.60
N LYS A 87 -14.81 -4.09 4.93
CA LYS A 87 -15.84 -4.33 3.89
C LYS A 87 -15.24 -4.40 2.48
N SER A 88 -13.95 -4.15 2.35
CA SER A 88 -13.22 -4.15 1.08
C SER A 88 -12.45 -5.46 0.91
N LYS A 89 -11.65 -5.56 -0.16
CA LYS A 89 -10.71 -6.68 -0.36
C LYS A 89 -9.42 -6.56 0.47
N HIS A 90 -9.34 -5.54 1.32
CA HIS A 90 -8.17 -5.20 2.14
C HIS A 90 -8.46 -5.38 3.64
N ASP A 91 -8.97 -6.54 4.03
CA ASP A 91 -9.27 -6.89 5.42
C ASP A 91 -8.03 -7.27 6.24
N PHE A 92 -6.87 -7.43 5.61
CA PHE A 92 -5.57 -7.65 6.24
C PHE A 92 -5.01 -6.35 6.84
N VAL A 93 -5.56 -5.96 7.98
CA VAL A 93 -5.19 -4.74 8.72
C VAL A 93 -4.41 -5.09 10.00
N THR A 94 -3.21 -4.54 10.13
CA THR A 94 -2.38 -4.62 11.33
C THR A 94 -2.46 -3.29 12.08
N PHE A 95 -2.88 -3.33 13.35
CA PHE A 95 -2.85 -2.16 14.22
C PHE A 95 -1.53 -2.07 14.98
N ILE A 96 -0.89 -0.91 14.96
CA ILE A 96 0.32 -0.62 15.74
C ILE A 96 0.14 0.63 16.60
N LYS A 97 0.93 0.78 17.66
CA LYS A 97 0.79 1.93 18.56
C LYS A 97 0.95 3.25 17.82
N ARG A 98 0.08 4.23 18.08
CA ARG A 98 0.14 5.60 17.50
C ARG A 98 1.51 6.26 17.65
N SER A 99 2.29 5.90 18.66
CA SER A 99 3.65 6.41 18.91
C SER A 99 4.70 5.98 17.88
N HIS A 100 4.39 5.01 17.01
CA HIS A 100 5.19 4.63 15.84
C HIS A 100 4.89 5.51 14.61
N PHE A 101 3.73 6.18 14.57
CA PHE A 101 3.36 7.15 13.53
C PHE A 101 3.85 8.57 13.88
N SER A 102 5.03 8.69 14.48
CA SER A 102 5.54 9.97 14.97
C SER A 102 6.51 10.59 13.97
N ASP A 103 6.18 11.78 13.50
CA ASP A 103 7.03 12.56 12.57
C ASP A 103 8.38 12.96 13.19
N ASN A 104 8.49 12.90 14.52
CA ASN A 104 9.70 13.25 15.26
C ASN A 104 10.75 12.13 15.31
N LYS A 105 10.41 10.92 14.82
CA LYS A 105 11.29 9.74 14.88
C LYS A 105 11.83 9.30 13.51
N GLY A 106 11.49 10.01 12.44
CA GLY A 106 11.95 9.72 11.07
C GLY A 106 13.28 10.39 10.69
N ARG A 107 14.11 10.73 11.68
CA ARG A 107 15.43 11.34 11.50
C ARG A 107 16.54 10.33 11.71
#